data_AF-A0AAQ0R998-F1
#
_entry.id   AF-A0AAQ0R998-F1
#
_cell.length_a   1.000
_cell.length_b   1.000
_cell.length_c   1.000
_cell.angle_alpha   90.00
_cell.angle_beta   90.00
_cell.angle_gamma   90.00
#
_symmetry.space_group_name_H-M   'P 1'
#
loop_
_entity.id
_entity.type
_entity.pdbx_description
1 polymer ?
#
loop_
_entity_poly.entity_id
_entity_poly.type
_entity_poly.pdbx_seq_one_letter_code
_entity_poly.pdbx_strand_id
1 'polypeptide(L)'
;MWIMDSIAFASSAQAGDVIVTGSHGGTSAGEYAVGFGVRVVVCNDAGIGKNKAGIAGLAAIDAQKIVGIAVGHESSRIGDGNDVWECGIVTYANPTAVAAGVRVGSRVSEEVLALIERSVD
;
A
#
# COMPACT_ATOMS: atom_id res chain seq x y z
N MET A 1 -6.49 -11.27 -0.30
CA MET A 1 -5.59 -10.26 -0.91
C MET A 1 -6.07 -9.99 -2.31
N TRP A 2 -6.05 -8.73 -2.72
CA TRP A 2 -6.52 -8.27 -4.02
C TRP A 2 -5.43 -7.47 -4.72
N ILE A 3 -5.30 -7.66 -6.03
CA ILE A 3 -4.42 -6.86 -6.89
C ILE A 3 -5.32 -6.13 -7.89
N MET A 4 -5.15 -4.81 -8.01
CA MET A 4 -5.94 -3.97 -8.91
C MET A 4 -5.14 -2.74 -9.33
N ASP A 5 -5.51 -2.05 -10.41
CA ASP A 5 -4.71 -0.90 -10.86
C ASP A 5 -4.95 0.35 -10.01
N SER A 6 -6.09 0.44 -9.33
CA SER A 6 -6.43 1.59 -8.47
C SER A 6 -7.26 1.16 -7.26
N ILE A 7 -6.97 1.74 -6.10
CA ILE A 7 -7.78 1.55 -4.89
C ILE A 7 -9.23 1.98 -5.11
N ALA A 8 -9.49 2.90 -6.06
CA ALA A 8 -10.83 3.34 -6.41
C ALA A 8 -11.71 2.22 -7.02
N PHE A 9 -11.13 1.08 -7.38
CA PHE A 9 -11.86 -0.11 -7.85
C PHE A 9 -12.31 -1.03 -6.70
N ALA A 10 -11.81 -0.79 -5.49
CA ALA A 10 -12.24 -1.51 -4.31
C ALA A 10 -13.60 -1.01 -3.80
N SER A 11 -14.12 -1.70 -2.80
CA SER A 11 -15.33 -1.33 -2.06
C SER A 11 -15.25 -1.87 -0.64
N SER A 12 -16.30 -1.67 0.15
CA SER A 12 -16.45 -2.32 1.46
C SER A 12 -16.46 -3.85 1.40
N ALA A 13 -16.57 -4.46 0.22
CA ALA A 13 -16.40 -5.91 0.05
C ALA A 13 -14.98 -6.39 0.38
N GLN A 14 -13.99 -5.50 0.40
CA GLN A 14 -12.59 -5.77 0.78
C GLN A 14 -12.26 -5.30 2.20
N ALA A 15 -13.25 -5.08 3.07
CA ALA A 15 -13.02 -4.72 4.45
C ALA A 15 -12.17 -5.80 5.16
N GLY A 16 -11.13 -5.37 5.88
CA GLY A 16 -10.17 -6.25 6.57
C GLY A 16 -9.12 -6.92 5.66
N ASP A 17 -9.22 -6.75 4.34
CA ASP A 17 -8.30 -7.38 3.40
C ASP A 17 -7.03 -6.55 3.14
N VAL A 18 -6.11 -7.20 2.41
CA VAL A 18 -4.93 -6.58 1.79
C VAL A 18 -5.27 -6.19 0.35
N ILE A 19 -4.99 -4.94 -0.02
CA ILE A 19 -5.11 -4.45 -1.39
C ILE A 19 -3.76 -3.95 -1.90
N VAL A 20 -3.33 -4.47 -3.04
CA VAL A 20 -2.16 -4.03 -3.78
C VAL A 20 -2.60 -3.27 -5.01
N THR A 21 -2.10 -2.04 -5.18
CA THR A 21 -2.54 -1.13 -6.24
C THR A 21 -1.42 -0.60 -7.11
N GLY A 22 -1.70 -0.41 -8.40
CA GLY A 22 -0.83 0.30 -9.35
C GLY A 22 -0.81 1.83 -9.15
N SER A 23 -1.88 2.39 -8.58
CA SER A 23 -2.07 3.83 -8.39
C SER A 23 -1.16 4.43 -7.31
N HIS A 24 -1.08 5.76 -7.25
CA HIS A 24 -0.27 6.45 -6.25
C HIS A 24 -0.93 6.49 -4.86
N GLY A 25 -0.12 6.60 -3.80
CA GLY A 25 -0.54 6.65 -2.39
C GLY A 25 -0.97 8.02 -1.85
N GLY A 26 -1.37 8.95 -2.70
CA GLY A 26 -1.80 10.30 -2.31
C GLY A 26 -3.07 10.34 -1.45
N THR A 27 -3.49 11.55 -1.04
CA THR A 27 -4.55 11.76 -0.04
C THR A 27 -5.83 10.95 -0.30
N SER A 28 -6.35 10.97 -1.52
CA SER A 28 -7.56 10.23 -1.90
C SER A 28 -7.41 8.72 -1.71
N ALA A 29 -6.22 8.16 -1.95
CA ALA A 29 -5.98 6.73 -1.75
C ALA A 29 -6.10 6.35 -0.26
N GLY A 30 -5.65 7.22 0.64
CA GLY A 30 -5.85 7.05 2.08
C GLY A 30 -7.31 7.15 2.49
N GLU A 31 -8.05 8.11 1.95
CA GLU A 31 -9.49 8.26 2.19
C GLU A 31 -10.28 7.02 1.75
N TYR A 32 -9.97 6.46 0.58
CA TYR A 32 -10.56 5.20 0.12
C TYR A 32 -10.20 4.03 1.04
N ALA A 33 -8.93 3.88 1.41
CA ALA A 33 -8.50 2.81 2.30
C ALA A 33 -9.26 2.84 3.64
N VAL A 34 -9.43 4.02 4.23
CA VAL A 34 -10.23 4.20 5.45
C VAL A 34 -11.72 3.92 5.18
N GLY A 35 -12.29 4.48 4.12
CA GLY A 35 -13.70 4.32 3.77
C GLY A 35 -14.10 2.88 3.49
N PHE A 36 -13.20 2.08 2.90
CA PHE A 36 -13.41 0.65 2.63
C PHE A 36 -13.02 -0.25 3.82
N GLY A 37 -12.36 0.30 4.84
CA GLY A 37 -11.95 -0.46 6.02
C GLY A 37 -10.90 -1.52 5.73
N VAL A 38 -9.98 -1.26 4.80
CA VAL A 38 -8.91 -2.22 4.46
C VAL A 38 -7.89 -2.34 5.58
N ARG A 39 -7.25 -3.51 5.70
CA ARG A 39 -6.19 -3.73 6.69
C ARG A 39 -4.83 -3.26 6.20
N VAL A 40 -4.55 -3.49 4.92
CA VAL A 40 -3.28 -3.14 4.27
C VAL A 40 -3.57 -2.53 2.91
N VAL A 41 -2.91 -1.43 2.59
CA VAL A 41 -2.91 -0.85 1.24
C VAL A 41 -1.47 -0.62 0.75
N VAL A 42 -1.19 -1.13 -0.44
CA VAL A 42 0.05 -0.89 -1.19
C VAL A 42 -0.25 0.01 -2.37
N CYS A 43 0.53 1.07 -2.54
CA CYS A 43 0.47 1.95 -3.70
C CYS A 43 1.86 2.18 -4.30
N ASN A 44 1.91 2.76 -5.49
CA ASN A 44 3.14 3.31 -6.04
C ASN A 44 3.45 4.67 -5.36
N ASP A 45 4.73 5.01 -5.18
CA ASP A 45 5.12 6.29 -4.59
C ASP A 45 5.00 7.47 -5.56
N ALA A 46 4.89 7.21 -6.86
CA ALA A 46 4.81 8.20 -7.93
C ALA A 46 5.89 9.29 -7.82
N GLY A 47 7.10 8.90 -7.44
CA GLY A 47 8.22 9.82 -7.25
C GLY A 47 8.08 10.72 -6.02
N ILE A 48 7.18 10.36 -5.09
CA ILE A 48 6.84 11.06 -3.85
C ILE A 48 6.19 12.44 -4.07
N GLY A 49 6.61 13.19 -5.08
CA GLY A 49 6.07 14.49 -5.46
C GLY A 49 6.36 15.59 -4.43
N LYS A 50 5.96 16.82 -4.79
CA LYS A 50 6.08 17.99 -3.91
C LYS A 50 5.37 17.73 -2.59
N ASN A 51 6.00 18.09 -1.47
CA ASN A 51 5.45 17.93 -0.12
C ASN A 51 4.99 16.49 0.21
N LYS A 52 5.63 15.47 -0.39
CA LYS A 52 5.26 14.05 -0.21
C LYS A 52 3.85 13.69 -0.68
N ALA A 53 3.32 14.42 -1.67
CA ALA A 53 1.96 14.23 -2.17
C ALA A 53 1.65 12.80 -2.65
N GLY A 54 2.61 12.08 -3.22
CA GLY A 54 2.45 10.71 -3.72
C GLY A 54 2.28 9.65 -2.63
N ILE A 55 2.57 9.96 -1.37
CA ILE A 55 2.40 9.05 -0.22
C ILE A 55 1.57 9.67 0.93
N ALA A 56 0.98 10.84 0.71
CA ALA A 56 0.32 11.61 1.76
C ALA A 56 -0.86 10.83 2.40
N GLY A 57 -1.61 10.06 1.60
CA GLY A 57 -2.69 9.21 2.10
C GLY A 57 -2.14 8.06 2.94
N LEU A 58 -1.10 7.38 2.46
CA LEU A 58 -0.45 6.27 3.18
C LEU A 58 0.10 6.71 4.54
N ALA A 59 0.61 7.93 4.64
CA ALA A 59 1.05 8.51 5.89
C ALA A 59 -0.13 8.84 6.82
N ALA A 60 -1.21 9.41 6.28
CA ALA A 60 -2.37 9.81 7.07
C ALA A 60 -3.11 8.63 7.70
N ILE A 61 -3.21 7.49 6.99
CA ILE A 61 -3.95 6.31 7.46
C ILE A 61 -3.32 5.58 8.66
N ASP A 62 -2.11 5.98 9.06
CA ASP A 62 -1.46 5.47 10.28
C ASP A 62 -2.30 5.75 11.54
N ALA A 63 -3.03 6.88 11.55
CA ALA A 63 -3.93 7.25 12.64
C ALA A 63 -5.08 6.24 12.83
N GLN A 64 -5.45 5.50 11.79
CA GLN A 64 -6.47 4.45 11.81
C GLN A 64 -5.88 3.05 11.98
N LYS A 65 -4.57 2.92 12.22
CA LYS A 65 -3.86 1.64 12.32
C LYS A 65 -3.98 0.77 11.07
N ILE A 66 -4.08 1.42 9.91
CA ILE A 66 -4.00 0.75 8.62
C ILE A 66 -2.53 0.71 8.20
N VAL A 67 -2.08 -0.45 7.72
CA VAL A 67 -0.73 -0.64 7.17
C VAL A 67 -0.68 0.02 5.79
N GLY A 68 0.09 1.10 5.68
CA GLY A 68 0.31 1.84 4.43
C GLY A 68 1.72 1.61 3.90
N ILE A 69 1.84 1.11 2.67
CA ILE A 69 3.10 0.77 2.01
C ILE A 69 3.16 1.46 0.66
N ALA A 70 4.30 2.06 0.32
CA ALA A 70 4.58 2.50 -1.04
C ALA A 70 5.71 1.70 -1.66
N VAL A 71 5.60 1.41 -2.96
CA VAL A 71 6.70 0.90 -3.79
C VAL A 71 7.24 1.96 -4.74
N GLY A 72 8.49 1.83 -5.14
CA GLY A 72 9.15 2.81 -6.00
C GLY A 72 8.66 2.80 -7.44
N HIS A 73 8.34 3.97 -7.99
CA HIS A 73 8.06 4.15 -9.42
C HIS A 73 9.19 3.71 -10.37
N GLU A 74 10.43 3.59 -9.88
CA GLU A 74 11.55 3.02 -10.65
C GLU A 74 11.56 1.49 -10.66
N SER A 75 10.92 0.87 -9.65
CA SER A 75 10.83 -0.59 -9.53
C SER A 75 9.53 -1.17 -10.10
N SER A 76 8.49 -0.35 -10.23
CA SER A 76 7.22 -0.77 -10.80
C SER A 76 6.46 0.36 -11.50
N ARG A 77 5.64 -0.03 -12.48
CA ARG A 77 4.85 0.85 -13.34
C ARG A 77 3.63 1.39 -12.60
N ILE A 78 3.46 2.71 -12.66
CA ILE A 78 2.25 3.37 -12.17
C ILE A 78 1.06 2.95 -13.04
N GLY A 79 -0.02 2.55 -12.40
CA GLY A 79 -1.25 2.10 -13.05
C GLY A 79 -1.27 0.61 -13.41
N ASP A 80 -0.28 -0.18 -12.99
CA ASP A 80 -0.26 -1.63 -13.17
C ASP A 80 -0.11 -2.32 -11.80
N GLY A 81 -1.20 -2.87 -11.27
CA GLY A 81 -1.20 -3.52 -9.97
C GLY A 81 -0.38 -4.82 -9.95
N ASN A 82 -0.34 -5.56 -11.07
CA ASN A 82 0.43 -6.79 -11.17
C ASN A 82 1.92 -6.49 -11.16
N ASP A 83 2.36 -5.46 -11.87
CA ASP A 83 3.75 -5.01 -11.87
C ASP A 83 4.19 -4.51 -10.48
N VAL A 84 3.31 -3.81 -9.75
CA VAL A 84 3.55 -3.47 -8.35
C VAL A 84 3.78 -4.73 -7.51
N TRP A 85 2.96 -5.77 -7.67
CA TRP A 85 3.11 -7.03 -6.94
C TRP A 85 4.40 -7.79 -7.31
N GLU A 86 4.69 -7.90 -8.61
CA GLU A 86 5.77 -8.72 -9.14
C GLU A 86 7.15 -8.05 -9.05
N CYS A 87 7.22 -6.71 -9.14
CA CYS A 87 8.47 -5.98 -9.28
C CYS A 87 8.70 -4.94 -8.18
N GLY A 88 7.65 -4.52 -7.47
CA GLY A 88 7.71 -3.42 -6.52
C GLY A 88 8.70 -3.62 -5.38
N ILE A 89 9.59 -2.64 -5.21
CA ILE A 89 10.47 -2.50 -4.05
C ILE A 89 9.90 -1.44 -3.12
N VAL A 90 9.77 -1.79 -1.84
CA VAL A 90 9.21 -0.88 -0.82
C VAL A 90 10.10 0.35 -0.66
N THR A 91 9.56 1.55 -0.92
CA THR A 91 10.23 2.84 -0.73
C THR A 91 9.71 3.59 0.50
N TYR A 92 8.51 3.25 0.96
CA TYR A 92 7.91 3.84 2.15
C TYR A 92 7.06 2.82 2.90
N ALA A 93 7.12 2.86 4.22
CA ALA A 93 6.22 2.14 5.12
C ALA A 93 5.81 3.12 6.23
N ASN A 94 4.51 3.23 6.50
CA ASN A 94 4.04 4.04 7.63
C ASN A 94 4.43 3.39 8.98
N PRO A 95 4.38 4.10 10.12
CA PRO A 95 4.76 3.54 11.41
C PRO A 95 4.05 2.23 11.76
N THR A 96 2.76 2.11 11.44
CA THR A 96 1.98 0.87 11.62
C THR A 96 2.55 -0.28 10.79
N ALA A 97 2.92 -0.04 9.53
CA ALA A 97 3.57 -1.03 8.67
C ALA A 97 4.95 -1.46 9.20
N VAL A 98 5.76 -0.48 9.64
CA VAL A 98 7.08 -0.75 10.24
C VAL A 98 6.94 -1.59 11.51
N ALA A 99 6.00 -1.26 12.39
CA ALA A 99 5.71 -2.03 13.60
C ALA A 99 5.23 -3.45 13.29
N ALA A 100 4.54 -3.63 12.15
CA ALA A 100 4.13 -4.93 11.65
C ALA A 100 5.24 -5.70 10.90
N GLY A 101 6.46 -5.16 10.86
CA GLY A 101 7.67 -5.82 10.35
C GLY A 101 8.04 -5.50 8.90
N VAL A 102 7.33 -4.58 8.24
CA VAL A 102 7.61 -4.18 6.83
C VAL A 102 8.93 -3.43 6.76
N ARG A 103 9.79 -3.82 5.81
CA ARG A 103 11.10 -3.21 5.59
C ARG A 103 11.18 -2.46 4.25
N VAL A 104 11.72 -1.24 4.30
CA VAL A 104 12.10 -0.47 3.10
C VAL A 104 13.29 -1.14 2.42
N GLY A 105 13.25 -1.22 1.09
CA GLY A 105 14.26 -1.91 0.27
C GLY A 105 13.93 -3.38 -0.04
N SER A 106 12.94 -3.97 0.63
CA SER A 106 12.47 -5.33 0.36
C SER A 106 11.53 -5.40 -0.84
N ARG A 107 11.36 -6.62 -1.39
CA ARG A 107 10.28 -6.92 -2.34
C ARG A 107 8.92 -6.87 -1.64
N VAL A 108 7.98 -6.13 -2.22
CA VAL A 108 6.67 -5.94 -1.58
C VAL A 108 5.89 -7.24 -1.40
N SER A 109 6.04 -8.18 -2.34
CA SER A 109 5.42 -9.50 -2.27
C SER A 109 5.83 -10.27 -1.01
N GLU A 110 7.11 -10.20 -0.63
CA GLU A 110 7.63 -10.90 0.54
C GLU A 110 7.08 -10.29 1.83
N GLU A 111 7.08 -8.96 1.92
CA GLU A 111 6.58 -8.25 3.11
C GLU A 111 5.07 -8.46 3.30
N VAL A 112 4.30 -8.43 2.22
CA VAL A 112 2.84 -8.65 2.25
C VAL A 112 2.49 -10.10 2.61
N LEU A 113 3.16 -11.09 2.03
CA LEU A 113 2.92 -12.50 2.38
C LEU A 113 3.24 -12.75 3.86
N ALA A 114 4.35 -12.20 4.35
CA ALA A 114 4.72 -12.34 5.76
C ALA A 114 3.70 -11.65 6.70
N LEU A 115 3.09 -10.52 6.30
CA LEU A 115 2.01 -9.87 7.06
C LEU A 115 0.75 -10.77 7.13
N ILE A 116 0.42 -11.43 6.02
CA ILE A 116 -0.73 -12.33 5.95
C ILE A 116 -0.52 -13.52 6.88
N GLU A 117 0.65 -14.15 6.83
CA GLU A 117 0.99 -15.30 7.69
C GLU A 117 0.90 -14.96 9.18
N ARG A 118 1.44 -13.80 9.61
CA ARG A 118 1.37 -13.34 11.01
C ARG A 118 -0.04 -13.05 11.52
N SER A 119 -1.02 -12.94 10.64
CA SER A 119 -2.41 -12.65 11.02
C SER A 119 -3.26 -13.91 11.19
N VAL A 120 -2.69 -15.10 10.96
CA VAL A 120 -3.36 -16.39 11.12
C VAL A 120 -3.16 -16.96 12.54
N ASP A 121 -2.28 -16.35 13.34
CA ASP A 121 -2.03 -16.66 14.75
C ASP A 121 -2.91 -15.81 15.70
#